data_AF-A0AAQ4D498-F1
#
_entry.id   AF-A0AAQ4D498-F1
#
_cell.length_a   1.000
_cell.length_b   1.000
_cell.length_c   1.000
_cell.angle_alpha   90.00
_cell.angle_beta   90.00
_cell.angle_gamma   90.00
#
_symmetry.space_group_name_H-M   'P 1'
#
loop_
_entity.id
_entity.type
_entity.pdbx_description
1 polymer ?
#
loop_
_entity_poly.entity_id
_entity_poly.type
_entity_poly.pdbx_seq_one_letter_code
_entity_poly.pdbx_strand_id
1 'polypeptide(L)'
;MSLSASFLVTGSQDTTLKLWAVPERPRLVSMVDPCAGASMTSQITVAAHEKDINGLAVSPNDQLIASASQDKTAKDCTSEERQEAFEKQEALILQEQQLSNLLKEKKWTKALQLALTLEHPFRALNIIKEILLQDRSEETLTRALAPLRDDQIDLLLKFASTWNTNSKHSAAAQAVLNVVLKSHSPKHLLGMPGSRATIEAFIPYTERHFQRVSRLKQQAMFLEYLWCNMKVASLDVGESRPE
;
A
#
# COMPACT_ATOMS: atom_id res chain seq x y z
N MET A 1 37.94 4.77 -24.19
CA MET A 1 36.57 4.77 -23.64
C MET A 1 35.82 3.64 -24.32
N SER A 2 35.37 2.64 -23.56
CA SER A 2 34.55 1.56 -24.10
C SER A 2 33.16 2.13 -24.37
N LEU A 3 32.79 2.30 -25.64
CA LEU A 3 31.42 2.64 -26.03
C LEU A 3 30.56 1.40 -25.80
N SER A 4 29.86 1.34 -24.67
CA SER A 4 28.88 0.28 -24.40
C SER A 4 27.52 0.72 -24.95
N ALA A 5 27.08 0.10 -26.04
CA ALA A 5 25.75 0.36 -26.60
C ALA A 5 24.68 -0.32 -25.72
N SER A 6 24.15 0.43 -24.75
CA SER A 6 23.20 -0.09 -23.75
C SER A 6 21.74 -0.02 -24.22
N PHE A 7 21.43 0.86 -25.16
CA PHE A 7 20.09 1.02 -25.73
C PHE A 7 20.17 1.44 -27.21
N LEU A 8 19.05 1.25 -27.91
CA LEU A 8 18.86 1.65 -29.30
C LEU A 8 17.61 2.52 -29.39
N VAL A 9 17.69 3.62 -30.13
CA VAL A 9 16.55 4.51 -30.41
C VAL A 9 16.18 4.37 -31.88
N THR A 10 14.91 4.18 -32.18
CA THR A 10 14.40 4.17 -33.55
C THR A 10 13.26 5.17 -33.67
N GLY A 11 13.32 6.02 -34.70
CA GLY A 11 12.21 6.88 -35.10
C GLY A 11 11.54 6.31 -36.33
N SER A 12 10.21 6.34 -36.34
CA SER A 12 9.40 5.80 -37.43
C SER A 12 8.59 6.92 -38.07
N GLN A 13 8.15 6.65 -39.30
CA GLN A 13 7.28 7.55 -40.06
C GLN A 13 5.88 7.65 -39.47
N ASP A 14 5.51 6.71 -38.59
CA ASP A 14 4.29 6.73 -37.78
C ASP A 14 4.30 7.78 -36.66
N THR A 15 5.26 8.72 -36.68
CA THR A 15 5.47 9.80 -35.70
C THR A 15 5.91 9.34 -34.31
N THR A 16 6.24 8.06 -34.16
CA THR A 16 6.66 7.48 -32.87
C THR A 16 8.17 7.26 -32.77
N LEU A 17 8.69 7.48 -31.57
CA LEU A 17 10.03 7.09 -31.14
C LEU A 17 9.92 5.85 -30.26
N LYS A 18 10.75 4.86 -30.55
CA LYS A 18 10.86 3.65 -29.74
C LYS A 18 12.25 3.51 -29.16
N LEU A 19 12.31 3.27 -27.85
CA LEU A 19 13.53 2.92 -27.14
C LEU A 19 13.58 1.41 -26.93
N TRP A 20 14.68 0.80 -27.31
CA TRP A 20 14.94 -0.64 -27.19
C TRP A 20 16.11 -0.88 -26.24
N ALA A 21 15.96 -1.84 -25.34
CA ALA A 21 17.06 -2.28 -24.47
C ALA A 21 17.99 -3.20 -25.26
N VAL A 22 19.30 -2.90 -25.29
CA VAL A 22 20.28 -3.82 -25.87
C VAL A 22 20.94 -4.58 -24.71
N PRO A 23 20.74 -5.90 -24.60
CA PRO A 23 21.41 -6.68 -23.55
C PRO A 23 22.94 -6.66 -23.76
N GLU A 24 23.71 -6.47 -22.68
CA GLU A 24 25.17 -6.22 -22.68
C GLU A 24 26.05 -7.35 -23.28
N ARG A 25 25.48 -8.41 -23.87
CA ARG A 25 26.22 -9.46 -24.58
C ARG A 25 25.41 -9.99 -25.76
N PRO A 26 25.62 -9.49 -27.00
CA PRO A 26 25.25 -10.29 -28.15
C PRO A 26 26.22 -11.47 -28.16
N ARG A 27 25.75 -12.67 -27.76
CA ARG A 27 26.50 -13.88 -28.09
C ARG A 27 26.72 -13.84 -29.60
N LEU A 28 27.99 -13.81 -30.01
CA LEU A 28 28.41 -13.93 -31.39
C LEU A 28 27.54 -14.99 -32.05
N VAL A 29 26.67 -14.57 -32.97
CA VAL A 29 25.74 -15.45 -33.67
C VAL A 29 26.60 -16.52 -34.35
N SER A 30 26.55 -17.77 -33.86
CA SER A 30 27.06 -18.89 -34.64
C SER A 30 26.26 -18.93 -35.94
N MET A 31 26.93 -19.19 -37.06
CA MET A 31 26.37 -19.21 -38.43
C MET A 31 25.37 -20.37 -38.66
N VAL A 32 24.49 -20.66 -37.71
CA VAL A 32 23.62 -21.85 -37.73
C VAL A 32 22.13 -21.50 -37.80
N ASP A 33 21.66 -20.33 -37.35
CA ASP A 33 20.25 -19.93 -37.53
C ASP A 33 20.07 -18.39 -37.62
N PRO A 34 19.77 -17.83 -38.81
CA PRO A 34 19.60 -16.38 -38.99
C PRO A 34 18.39 -15.77 -38.25
N CYS A 35 17.49 -16.60 -37.73
CA CYS A 35 16.21 -16.18 -37.14
C CYS A 35 16.09 -16.43 -35.63
N ALA A 36 17.13 -16.96 -34.97
CA ALA A 36 17.14 -17.20 -33.52
C ALA A 36 17.71 -16.01 -32.71
N GLY A 37 17.63 -14.80 -33.28
CA GLY A 37 18.04 -13.55 -32.62
C GLY A 37 17.10 -13.24 -31.45
N ALA A 38 17.66 -12.88 -30.29
CA ALA A 38 16.91 -12.49 -29.12
C ALA A 38 15.81 -11.46 -29.48
N SER A 39 14.56 -11.77 -29.12
CA SER A 39 13.44 -10.84 -29.32
C SER A 39 13.70 -9.58 -28.50
N MET A 40 14.04 -8.47 -29.17
CA MET A 40 14.18 -7.18 -28.51
C MET A 40 12.78 -6.66 -28.14
N THR A 41 12.59 -6.32 -26.87
CA THR A 41 11.36 -5.69 -26.38
C THR A 41 11.53 -4.17 -26.37
N SER A 42 10.56 -3.44 -26.91
CA SER A 42 10.52 -1.98 -26.82
C SER A 42 10.20 -1.58 -25.38
N GLN A 43 11.08 -0.80 -24.74
CA GLN A 43 10.84 -0.30 -23.39
C GLN A 43 9.85 0.86 -23.38
N ILE A 44 9.97 1.77 -24.34
CA ILE A 44 9.20 3.00 -24.40
C ILE A 44 8.78 3.25 -25.84
N THR A 45 7.54 3.69 -26.03
CA THR A 45 6.98 4.17 -27.29
C THR A 45 6.38 5.55 -27.06
N VAL A 46 6.99 6.59 -27.62
CA VAL A 46 6.56 7.99 -27.46
C VAL A 46 6.06 8.53 -28.79
N ALA A 47 4.86 9.11 -28.82
CA ALA A 47 4.41 9.93 -29.94
C ALA A 47 4.97 11.35 -29.78
N ALA A 48 6.13 11.62 -30.38
CA ALA A 48 6.86 12.86 -30.14
C ALA A 48 6.38 14.03 -31.03
N HIS A 49 5.92 13.72 -32.24
CA HIS A 49 5.65 14.72 -33.29
C HIS A 49 4.31 14.49 -34.00
N GLU A 50 3.85 15.49 -34.76
CA GLU A 50 2.64 15.37 -35.60
C GLU A 50 2.96 14.89 -37.02
N LYS A 51 4.24 14.90 -37.40
CA LYS A 51 4.74 14.54 -38.74
C LYS A 51 6.00 13.70 -38.66
N ASP A 52 6.41 13.17 -39.80
CA ASP A 52 7.55 12.28 -40.00
C ASP A 52 8.83 12.76 -39.30
N ILE A 53 9.46 11.85 -38.56
CA ILE A 53 10.72 12.08 -37.86
C ILE A 53 11.86 11.77 -38.82
N ASN A 54 12.67 12.78 -39.14
CA ASN A 54 13.74 12.68 -40.14
C ASN A 54 15.13 12.63 -39.51
N GLY A 55 15.28 13.06 -38.26
CA GLY A 55 16.55 13.11 -37.57
C GLY A 55 16.43 12.67 -36.11
N LEU A 56 17.41 11.87 -35.68
CA LEU A 56 17.60 11.50 -34.29
C LEU A 56 19.06 11.66 -33.92
N ALA A 57 19.31 12.27 -32.76
CA ALA A 57 20.64 12.41 -32.20
C ALA A 57 20.61 11.99 -30.73
N VAL A 58 21.59 11.18 -30.34
CA VAL A 58 21.82 10.82 -28.94
C VAL A 58 23.06 11.58 -28.47
N SER A 59 22.96 12.19 -27.29
CA SER A 59 24.08 12.85 -26.64
C SER A 59 25.24 11.88 -26.37
N PRO A 60 26.51 12.29 -26.45
CA PRO A 60 27.66 11.41 -26.19
C PRO A 60 27.73 10.84 -24.76
N ASN A 61 26.96 11.41 -23.82
CA ASN A 61 26.82 10.92 -22.45
C ASN A 61 25.58 10.02 -22.27
N ASP A 62 24.88 9.68 -23.35
CA ASP A 62 23.68 8.83 -23.37
C ASP A 62 22.50 9.35 -22.52
N GLN A 63 22.50 10.63 -22.13
CA GLN A 63 21.48 11.22 -21.24
C GLN A 63 20.33 11.91 -21.97
N LEU A 64 20.54 12.37 -23.20
CA LEU A 64 19.59 13.16 -23.97
C LEU A 64 19.40 12.57 -25.36
N ILE A 65 18.15 12.48 -25.79
CA ILE A 65 17.76 12.10 -27.14
C ILE A 65 17.00 13.28 -27.73
N ALA A 66 17.54 13.84 -28.80
CA ALA A 66 16.91 14.90 -29.57
C ALA A 66 16.29 14.31 -30.84
N SER A 67 15.04 14.66 -31.10
CA SER A 67 14.32 14.27 -32.32
C SER A 67 13.97 15.51 -33.15
N ALA A 68 14.14 15.39 -34.47
CA ALA A 68 13.85 16.45 -35.44
C ALA A 68 12.83 15.95 -36.46
N SER A 69 11.73 16.69 -36.61
CA SER A 69 10.61 16.33 -37.47
C SER A 69 10.37 17.35 -38.58
N GLN A 70 9.62 16.93 -39.61
CA GLN A 70 9.16 17.77 -40.71
C GLN A 70 8.09 18.79 -40.30
N ASP A 71 7.61 18.73 -39.05
CA ASP A 71 6.80 19.78 -38.42
C ASP A 71 7.59 21.06 -38.11
N LYS A 72 8.90 21.10 -38.45
CA LYS A 72 9.86 22.19 -38.19
C LYS A 72 10.16 22.39 -36.69
N THR A 73 9.86 21.39 -35.86
CA THR A 73 10.19 21.38 -34.44
C THR A 73 11.27 20.35 -34.16
N ALA A 74 12.16 20.67 -33.22
CA ALA A 74 13.05 19.73 -32.59
C ALA A 74 12.60 19.59 -31.13
N LYS A 75 12.36 18.36 -30.67
CA LYS A 75 11.93 18.08 -29.30
C LYS A 75 12.90 17.16 -28.59
N ASP A 76 13.23 17.57 -27.36
CA ASP A 76 13.99 16.77 -26.40
C ASP A 76 13.02 15.89 -25.61
N CYS A 77 12.64 14.77 -26.21
CA CYS A 77 11.69 13.80 -25.68
C CYS A 77 12.10 13.23 -24.29
N THR A 78 13.39 13.23 -23.94
CA THR A 78 13.87 12.76 -22.62
C THR A 78 13.68 13.79 -21.49
N SER A 79 13.58 15.08 -21.83
CA SER A 79 13.52 16.16 -20.83
C SER A 79 12.11 16.30 -20.25
N GLU A 80 11.09 16.26 -21.12
CA GLU A 80 9.69 16.46 -20.73
C GLU A 80 9.18 15.32 -19.82
N GLU A 81 9.39 14.05 -20.20
CA GLU A 81 8.97 12.90 -19.37
C GLU A 81 9.71 12.83 -18.03
N ARG A 82 10.99 13.23 -18.01
CA ARG A 82 11.78 13.29 -16.78
C ARG A 82 11.28 14.38 -15.87
N GLN A 83 10.91 15.54 -16.41
CA GLN A 83 10.31 16.63 -15.66
C GLN A 83 8.95 16.20 -15.10
N GLU A 84 8.09 15.55 -15.90
CA GLU A 84 6.83 15.02 -15.40
C GLU A 84 7.01 13.95 -14.33
N ALA A 85 7.97 13.03 -14.50
CA ALA A 85 8.26 11.99 -13.51
C ALA A 85 8.80 12.61 -12.21
N PHE A 86 9.64 13.64 -12.33
CA PHE A 86 10.17 14.37 -11.20
C PHE A 86 9.06 15.13 -10.48
N GLU A 87 8.18 15.85 -11.19
CA GLU A 87 7.02 16.53 -10.61
C GLU A 87 6.07 15.56 -9.91
N LYS A 88 5.82 14.38 -10.50
CA LYS A 88 5.05 13.30 -9.88
C LYS A 88 5.72 12.82 -8.59
N GLN A 89 7.04 12.63 -8.60
CA GLN A 89 7.81 12.23 -7.40
C GLN A 89 7.83 13.31 -6.32
N GLU A 90 8.03 14.58 -6.69
CA GLU A 90 7.98 15.72 -5.77
C GLU A 90 6.62 15.85 -5.11
N ALA A 91 5.54 15.66 -5.88
CA ALA A 91 4.18 15.67 -5.35
C ALA A 91 3.96 14.56 -4.31
N LEU A 92 4.46 13.34 -4.56
CA LEU A 92 4.39 12.24 -3.60
C LEU A 92 5.17 12.56 -2.33
N ILE A 93 6.39 13.07 -2.45
CA ILE A 93 7.23 13.46 -1.30
C ILE A 93 6.52 14.53 -0.47
N LEU A 94 5.92 15.54 -1.13
CA LEU A 94 5.17 16.59 -0.46
C LEU A 94 3.98 16.01 0.31
N GLN A 95 3.23 15.08 -0.29
CA GLN A 95 2.10 14.41 0.36
C GLN A 95 2.55 13.55 1.56
N GLU A 96 3.68 12.85 1.47
CA GLU A 96 4.27 12.12 2.60
C GLU A 96 4.70 13.04 3.73
N GLN A 97 5.31 14.19 3.40
CA GLN A 97 5.67 15.21 4.38
C GLN A 97 4.43 15.76 5.08
N GLN A 98 3.37 16.08 4.33
CA GLN A 98 2.09 16.50 4.89
C GLN A 98 1.51 15.44 5.84
N LEU A 99 1.51 14.17 5.44
CA LEU A 99 1.07 13.07 6.28
C LEU A 99 1.88 13.00 7.58
N SER A 100 3.21 13.12 7.49
CA SER A 100 4.08 13.10 8.67
C SER A 100 3.81 14.26 9.63
N ASN A 101 3.48 15.44 9.10
CA ASN A 101 3.13 16.61 9.89
C ASN A 101 1.76 16.42 10.58
N LEU A 102 0.77 15.87 9.87
CA LEU A 102 -0.55 15.56 10.44
C LEU A 102 -0.47 14.53 11.57
N LEU A 103 0.43 13.54 11.47
CA LEU A 103 0.70 12.58 12.53
C LEU A 103 1.29 13.24 13.78
N LYS A 104 2.27 14.14 13.61
CA LYS A 104 2.86 14.91 14.72
C LYS A 104 1.83 15.79 15.41
N GLU A 105 0.94 16.42 14.62
CA GLU A 105 -0.16 17.25 15.11
C GLU A 105 -1.33 16.44 15.69
N LYS A 106 -1.29 15.09 15.65
CA LYS A 106 -2.36 14.17 16.10
C LYS A 106 -3.73 14.45 15.44
N LYS A 107 -3.73 14.95 14.20
CA LYS A 107 -4.95 15.19 13.42
C LYS A 107 -5.39 13.91 12.70
N TRP A 108 -6.02 13.00 13.44
CA TRP A 108 -6.36 11.66 12.98
C TRP A 108 -7.30 11.58 11.76
N THR A 109 -8.32 12.44 11.69
CA THR A 109 -9.30 12.47 10.59
C THR A 109 -8.63 12.72 9.24
N LYS A 110 -7.88 13.81 9.15
CA LYS A 110 -7.17 14.23 7.92
C LYS A 110 -6.04 13.27 7.58
N ALA A 111 -5.29 12.81 8.58
CA ALA A 111 -4.22 11.83 8.37
C ALA A 111 -4.75 10.52 7.79
N LEU A 112 -5.89 10.03 8.29
CA LEU A 112 -6.50 8.79 7.81
C LEU A 112 -7.08 8.95 6.41
N GLN A 113 -7.74 10.08 6.12
CA GLN A 113 -8.19 10.39 4.76
C GLN A 113 -7.03 10.44 3.76
N LEU A 114 -5.94 11.12 4.09
CA LEU A 114 -4.75 11.22 3.23
C LEU A 114 -4.05 9.85 3.07
N ALA A 115 -3.96 9.07 4.14
CA ALA A 115 -3.38 7.72 4.07
C ALA A 115 -4.19 6.77 3.19
N LEU A 116 -5.53 6.91 3.19
CA LEU A 116 -6.41 6.14 2.32
C LEU A 116 -6.30 6.60 0.86
N THR A 117 -6.19 7.90 0.59
CA THR A 117 -5.99 8.39 -0.79
C THR A 117 -4.65 7.95 -1.38
N LEU A 118 -3.63 7.78 -0.53
CA LEU A 118 -2.31 7.28 -0.94
C LEU A 118 -2.22 5.75 -0.97
N GLU A 119 -3.30 5.05 -0.63
CA GLU A 119 -3.38 3.58 -0.59
C GLU A 119 -2.24 2.92 0.22
N HIS A 120 -1.83 3.53 1.34
CA HIS A 120 -0.73 3.00 2.17
C HIS A 120 -1.26 2.18 3.37
N PRO A 121 -1.34 0.83 3.28
CA PRO A 121 -1.94 0.00 4.32
C PRO A 121 -1.16 0.04 5.63
N PHE A 122 0.17 0.04 5.58
CA PHE A 122 0.98 0.01 6.80
C PHE A 122 0.91 1.33 7.59
N ARG A 123 0.83 2.46 6.89
CA ARG A 123 0.69 3.79 7.51
C ARG A 123 -0.68 3.95 8.16
N ALA A 124 -1.75 3.53 7.47
CA ALA A 124 -3.11 3.52 8.03
C ALA A 124 -3.20 2.63 9.28
N LEU A 125 -2.57 1.46 9.25
CA LEU A 125 -2.49 0.56 10.41
C LEU A 125 -1.75 1.19 11.59
N ASN A 126 -0.64 1.89 11.35
CA ASN A 126 0.10 2.57 12.41
C ASN A 126 -0.74 3.70 13.02
N ILE A 127 -1.44 4.49 12.21
CA ILE A 127 -2.40 5.49 12.70
C ILE A 127 -3.42 4.83 13.64
N ILE A 128 -4.01 3.73 13.23
CA ILE A 128 -5.04 3.03 14.02
C ILE A 128 -4.45 2.46 15.31
N LYS A 129 -3.24 1.91 15.28
CA LYS A 129 -2.55 1.46 16.50
C LYS A 129 -2.26 2.61 17.47
N GLU A 130 -1.76 3.73 16.97
CA GLU A 130 -1.51 4.93 17.79
C GLU A 130 -2.80 5.45 18.43
N ILE A 131 -3.94 5.36 17.73
CA ILE A 131 -5.26 5.68 18.28
C ILE A 131 -5.69 4.67 19.35
N LEU A 132 -5.46 3.37 19.13
CA LEU A 132 -5.82 2.32 20.08
C LEU A 132 -5.01 2.35 21.37
N LEU A 133 -3.81 2.94 21.34
CA LEU A 133 -2.98 3.16 22.53
C LEU A 133 -3.49 4.33 23.39
N GLN A 134 -4.39 5.18 22.89
CA GLN A 134 -4.99 6.28 23.66
C GLN A 134 -6.24 5.84 24.41
N ASP A 135 -6.43 6.37 25.63
CA ASP A 135 -7.50 5.96 26.57
C ASP A 135 -8.94 6.13 26.05
N ARG A 136 -9.16 6.93 24.99
CA ARG A 136 -10.47 7.12 24.33
C ARG A 136 -10.48 6.61 22.89
N SER A 137 -10.08 5.36 22.70
CA SER A 137 -9.86 4.77 21.37
C SER A 137 -11.14 4.65 20.52
N GLU A 138 -12.27 4.20 21.08
CA GLU A 138 -13.50 4.00 20.30
C GLU A 138 -14.17 5.33 19.88
N GLU A 139 -14.18 6.34 20.76
CA GLU A 139 -14.74 7.68 20.46
C GLU A 139 -13.90 8.43 19.41
N THR A 140 -12.59 8.31 19.48
CA THR A 140 -11.68 8.94 18.50
C THR A 140 -11.73 8.22 17.16
N LEU A 141 -11.83 6.88 17.13
CA LEU A 141 -12.04 6.11 15.91
C LEU A 141 -13.40 6.40 15.26
N THR A 142 -14.49 6.41 16.03
CA THR A 142 -15.83 6.74 15.50
C THR A 142 -15.86 8.15 14.92
N ARG A 143 -15.24 9.14 15.59
CA ARG A 143 -15.09 10.49 15.05
C ARG A 143 -14.20 10.55 13.82
N ALA A 144 -13.14 9.74 13.77
CA ALA A 144 -12.24 9.66 12.61
C ALA A 144 -12.91 9.02 11.40
N LEU A 145 -13.84 8.07 11.63
CA LEU A 145 -14.51 7.29 10.60
C LEU A 145 -15.85 7.90 10.13
N ALA A 146 -16.50 8.74 10.94
CA ALA A 146 -17.75 9.42 10.57
C ALA A 146 -17.70 10.26 9.27
N PRO A 147 -16.60 10.97 8.92
CA PRO A 147 -16.53 11.79 7.70
C PRO A 147 -15.97 11.04 6.49
N LEU A 148 -15.86 9.71 6.51
CA LEU A 148 -15.30 8.95 5.38
C LEU A 148 -16.33 8.77 4.26
N ARG A 149 -15.83 8.78 3.03
CA ARG A 149 -16.60 8.41 1.84
C ARG A 149 -16.75 6.90 1.73
N ASP A 150 -17.78 6.43 1.05
CA ASP A 150 -18.06 5.00 0.89
C ASP A 150 -16.92 4.24 0.23
N ASP A 151 -16.27 4.83 -0.79
CA ASP A 151 -15.08 4.25 -1.45
C ASP A 151 -13.90 4.07 -0.47
N GLN A 152 -13.73 5.03 0.45
CA GLN A 152 -12.68 4.98 1.46
C GLN A 152 -12.98 3.93 2.52
N ILE A 153 -14.26 3.67 2.81
CA ILE A 153 -14.68 2.59 3.71
C ILE A 153 -14.44 1.23 3.04
N ASP A 154 -14.73 1.07 1.75
CA ASP A 154 -14.41 -0.18 1.03
C ASP A 154 -12.89 -0.45 1.03
N LEU A 155 -12.08 0.56 0.72
CA LEU A 155 -10.63 0.44 0.75
C LEU A 155 -10.11 0.11 2.15
N LEU A 156 -10.67 0.76 3.18
CA LEU A 156 -10.32 0.48 4.57
C LEU A 156 -10.70 -0.95 4.99
N LEU A 157 -11.85 -1.47 4.53
CA LEU A 157 -12.26 -2.86 4.77
C LEU A 157 -11.33 -3.85 4.07
N LYS A 158 -10.89 -3.55 2.84
CA LYS A 158 -9.86 -4.35 2.15
C LYS A 158 -8.56 -4.38 2.96
N PHE A 159 -8.07 -3.23 3.42
CA PHE A 159 -6.87 -3.19 4.26
C PHE A 159 -7.06 -3.93 5.58
N ALA A 160 -8.18 -3.73 6.26
CA ALA A 160 -8.48 -4.42 7.51
C ALA A 160 -8.55 -5.95 7.33
N SER A 161 -9.00 -6.45 6.17
CA SER A 161 -9.00 -7.89 5.87
C SER A 161 -7.57 -8.44 5.84
N THR A 162 -6.63 -7.72 5.19
CA THR A 162 -5.21 -8.10 5.18
C THR A 162 -4.59 -8.08 6.57
N TRP A 163 -4.93 -7.08 7.40
CA TRP A 163 -4.43 -6.97 8.76
C TRP A 163 -4.97 -8.07 9.69
N ASN A 164 -6.20 -8.54 9.45
CA ASN A 164 -6.84 -9.59 10.23
C ASN A 164 -6.17 -10.97 10.05
N THR A 165 -5.51 -11.21 8.91
CA THR A 165 -4.74 -12.44 8.69
C THR A 165 -3.59 -12.58 9.70
N ASN A 166 -3.03 -11.46 10.16
CA ASN A 166 -1.91 -11.42 11.10
C ASN A 166 -2.42 -11.27 12.54
N SER A 167 -2.00 -12.20 13.42
CA SER A 167 -2.38 -12.20 14.82
C SER A 167 -1.94 -10.94 15.59
N LYS A 168 -0.83 -10.29 15.20
CA LYS A 168 -0.32 -9.04 15.81
C LYS A 168 -1.14 -7.81 15.44
N HIS A 169 -1.89 -7.85 14.34
CA HIS A 169 -2.64 -6.71 13.82
C HIS A 169 -4.16 -6.96 13.87
N SER A 170 -4.56 -8.16 14.28
CA SER A 170 -5.95 -8.57 14.48
C SER A 170 -6.75 -7.60 15.36
N ALA A 171 -6.21 -7.16 16.50
CA ALA A 171 -6.92 -6.23 17.39
C ALA A 171 -7.27 -4.91 16.69
N ALA A 172 -6.36 -4.36 15.88
CA ALA A 172 -6.60 -3.14 15.12
C ALA A 172 -7.65 -3.35 14.03
N ALA A 173 -7.56 -4.47 13.30
CA ALA A 173 -8.54 -4.82 12.27
C ALA A 173 -9.95 -5.02 12.85
N GLN A 174 -10.07 -5.71 14.00
CA GLN A 174 -11.34 -5.95 14.68
C GLN A 174 -11.96 -4.67 15.26
N ALA A 175 -11.14 -3.75 15.79
CA ALA A 175 -11.64 -2.46 16.26
C ALA A 175 -12.24 -1.63 15.10
N VAL A 176 -11.55 -1.58 13.96
CA VAL A 176 -12.07 -0.92 12.75
C VAL A 176 -13.38 -1.57 12.29
N LEU A 177 -13.40 -2.90 12.19
CA LEU A 177 -14.60 -3.64 11.77
C LEU A 177 -15.78 -3.37 12.72
N ASN A 178 -15.56 -3.39 14.03
CA ASN A 178 -16.59 -3.08 15.03
C ASN A 178 -17.14 -1.66 14.86
N VAL A 179 -16.28 -0.67 14.66
CA VAL A 179 -16.71 0.72 14.45
C VAL A 179 -17.48 0.89 13.14
N VAL A 180 -17.07 0.23 12.06
CA VAL A 180 -17.78 0.27 10.78
C VAL A 180 -19.17 -0.37 10.90
N LEU A 181 -19.28 -1.52 11.57
CA LEU A 181 -20.56 -2.21 11.80
C LEU A 181 -21.51 -1.44 12.73
N LYS A 182 -20.97 -0.69 13.70
CA LYS A 182 -21.78 0.19 14.58
C LYS A 182 -22.25 1.47 13.87
N SER A 183 -21.45 2.00 12.94
CA SER A 183 -21.73 3.28 12.29
C SER A 183 -22.63 3.15 11.05
N HIS A 184 -22.55 2.04 10.31
CA HIS A 184 -23.29 1.88 9.06
C HIS A 184 -24.40 0.83 9.16
N SER A 185 -25.54 1.11 8.54
CA SER A 185 -26.61 0.12 8.45
C SER A 185 -26.21 -1.06 7.55
N PRO A 186 -26.66 -2.30 7.83
CA PRO A 186 -26.33 -3.47 7.01
C PRO A 186 -26.76 -3.33 5.55
N LYS A 187 -27.85 -2.60 5.28
CA LYS A 187 -28.34 -2.33 3.93
C LYS A 187 -27.38 -1.42 3.14
N HIS A 188 -26.74 -0.47 3.82
CA HIS A 188 -25.77 0.43 3.21
C HIS A 188 -24.48 -0.29 2.82
N LEU A 189 -24.00 -1.19 3.69
CA LEU A 189 -22.80 -1.99 3.42
C LEU A 189 -22.99 -2.93 2.21
N LEU A 190 -24.21 -3.45 2.01
CA LEU A 190 -24.55 -4.30 0.86
C LEU A 190 -24.62 -3.53 -0.48
N GLY A 191 -24.78 -2.20 -0.44
CA GLY A 191 -24.80 -1.36 -1.64
C GLY A 191 -23.40 -1.08 -2.21
N MET A 192 -22.34 -1.32 -1.43
CA MET A 192 -20.96 -1.07 -1.85
C MET A 192 -20.41 -2.23 -2.69
N PRO A 193 -19.66 -1.95 -3.76
CA PRO A 193 -19.03 -2.98 -4.57
C PRO A 193 -17.91 -3.67 -3.79
N GLY A 194 -17.89 -5.00 -3.75
CA GLY A 194 -16.80 -5.78 -3.14
C GLY A 194 -16.87 -5.98 -1.62
N SER A 195 -17.78 -5.32 -0.90
CA SER A 195 -17.94 -5.45 0.56
C SER A 195 -18.28 -6.88 0.99
N ARG A 196 -19.05 -7.61 0.18
CA ARG A 196 -19.36 -9.02 0.45
C ARG A 196 -18.12 -9.89 0.50
N ALA A 197 -17.24 -9.76 -0.50
CA ALA A 197 -16.02 -10.55 -0.59
C ALA A 197 -15.06 -10.23 0.56
N THR A 198 -14.96 -8.96 0.95
CA THR A 198 -14.12 -8.57 2.09
C THR A 198 -14.67 -9.10 3.41
N ILE A 199 -15.99 -9.01 3.64
CA ILE A 199 -16.65 -9.57 4.83
C ILE A 199 -16.51 -11.09 4.89
N GLU A 200 -16.70 -11.80 3.78
CA GLU A 200 -16.49 -13.26 3.71
C GLU A 200 -15.05 -13.63 4.08
N ALA A 201 -14.06 -12.81 3.69
CA ALA A 201 -12.66 -13.00 4.10
C ALA A 201 -12.41 -12.77 5.60
N PHE A 202 -13.22 -11.96 6.29
CA PHE A 202 -13.09 -11.75 7.74
C PHE A 202 -13.52 -12.95 8.57
N ILE A 203 -14.61 -13.62 8.17
CA ILE A 203 -15.28 -14.69 8.96
C ILE A 203 -14.32 -15.75 9.51
N PRO A 204 -13.50 -16.45 8.70
CA PRO A 204 -12.66 -17.55 9.21
C PRO A 204 -11.60 -17.06 10.20
N TYR A 205 -11.04 -15.87 9.98
CA TYR A 205 -10.02 -15.30 10.85
C TYR A 205 -10.61 -14.69 12.11
N THR A 206 -11.78 -14.03 12.03
CA THR A 206 -12.50 -13.56 13.21
C THR A 206 -12.84 -14.71 14.15
N GLU A 207 -13.31 -15.83 13.60
CA GLU A 207 -13.66 -17.02 14.39
C GLU A 207 -12.42 -17.61 15.06
N ARG A 208 -11.31 -17.75 14.33
CA ARG A 208 -10.04 -18.24 14.89
C ARG A 208 -9.53 -17.33 16.02
N HIS A 209 -9.58 -16.02 15.84
CA HIS A 209 -9.16 -15.08 16.87
C HIS A 209 -10.09 -15.10 18.07
N PHE A 210 -11.40 -15.24 17.86
CA PHE A 210 -12.39 -15.39 18.92
C PHE A 210 -12.15 -16.65 19.75
N GLN A 211 -11.90 -17.79 19.11
CA GLN A 211 -11.53 -19.03 19.80
C GLN A 211 -10.24 -18.87 20.61
N ARG A 212 -9.23 -18.20 20.05
CA ARG A 212 -7.97 -17.92 20.76
C ARG A 212 -8.19 -17.07 22.02
N VAL A 213 -8.95 -15.97 21.91
CA VAL A 213 -9.27 -15.10 23.06
C VAL A 213 -10.12 -15.84 24.10
N SER A 214 -11.06 -16.68 23.65
CA SER A 214 -11.88 -17.49 24.55
C SER A 214 -11.05 -18.50 25.35
N ARG A 215 -10.07 -19.15 24.72
CA ARG A 215 -9.12 -20.04 25.41
C ARG A 215 -8.26 -19.28 26.42
N LEU A 216 -7.77 -18.09 26.06
CA LEU A 216 -7.02 -17.23 26.99
C LEU A 216 -7.87 -16.81 28.19
N LYS A 217 -9.15 -16.49 27.97
CA LYS A 217 -10.09 -16.20 29.05
C LYS A 217 -10.26 -17.41 29.98
N GLN A 218 -10.45 -18.61 29.42
CA GLN A 218 -10.54 -19.85 30.21
C GLN A 218 -9.27 -20.09 31.05
N GLN A 219 -8.08 -19.84 30.49
CA GLN A 219 -6.83 -19.94 31.22
C GLN A 219 -6.72 -18.88 32.33
N ALA A 220 -7.20 -17.66 32.09
CA ALA A 220 -7.22 -16.60 33.11
C ALA A 220 -8.13 -16.95 34.30
N MET A 221 -9.21 -17.71 34.10
CA MET A 221 -10.05 -18.20 35.21
C MET A 221 -9.26 -19.05 36.23
N PHE A 222 -8.17 -19.70 35.82
CA PHE A 222 -7.30 -20.43 36.75
C PHE A 222 -6.62 -19.50 37.75
N LEU A 223 -6.29 -18.26 37.36
CA LEU A 223 -5.76 -17.26 38.28
C LEU A 223 -6.80 -16.84 39.31
N GLU A 224 -8.06 -16.64 38.89
CA GLU A 224 -9.16 -16.36 39.81
C GLU A 224 -9.36 -17.51 40.80
N TYR A 225 -9.29 -18.75 40.32
CA TYR A 225 -9.33 -19.94 41.17
C TYR A 225 -8.19 -19.98 42.20
N LEU A 226 -6.94 -19.76 41.76
CA LEU A 226 -5.79 -19.70 42.66
C LEU A 226 -5.93 -18.57 43.69
N TRP A 227 -6.40 -17.41 43.26
CA TRP A 227 -6.63 -16.27 44.14
C TRP A 227 -7.68 -16.56 45.21
N CYS A 228 -8.80 -17.18 44.84
CA CYS A 228 -9.83 -17.62 45.79
C CYS A 228 -9.27 -18.62 46.81
N ASN A 229 -8.48 -19.60 46.35
CA ASN A 229 -7.88 -20.59 47.25
C ASN A 229 -6.85 -19.98 48.23
N MET A 230 -6.05 -19.01 47.77
CA MET A 230 -5.13 -18.29 48.66
C MET A 230 -5.85 -17.43 49.70
N LYS A 231 -6.99 -16.82 49.35
CA LYS A 231 -7.82 -16.09 50.31
C LYS A 231 -8.44 -16.99 51.38
N VAL A 232 -8.91 -18.17 51.00
CA VAL A 232 -9.47 -19.15 51.97
C VAL A 232 -8.41 -19.61 52.96
N ALA A 233 -7.18 -19.87 52.51
CA ALA A 233 -6.08 -20.26 53.40
C ALA A 233 -5.71 -19.20 54.46
N SER A 234 -6.03 -17.92 54.23
CA SER A 234 -5.77 -16.85 55.20
C SER A 234 -6.80 -16.76 56.34
N LEU A 235 -7.92 -17.49 56.27
CA LEU A 235 -9.00 -17.46 57.26
C LEU A 235 -8.96 -18.61 58.29
N ASP A 236 -8.17 -19.67 58.06
CA ASP A 236 -8.14 -20.87 58.93
C ASP A 236 -7.10 -20.82 60.08
N VAL A 237 -6.54 -19.64 60.40
CA VAL A 237 -5.49 -19.51 61.46
C VAL A 237 -6.08 -19.21 62.85
N GLY A 238 -7.36 -19.49 63.10
CA GLY A 238 -8.05 -18.99 64.30
C GLY A 238 -9.11 -19.88 64.90
N GLU A 239 -8.86 -21.18 65.11
CA GLU A 239 -9.63 -21.98 66.08
C GLU A 239 -8.70 -22.97 66.81
N SER A 240 -8.01 -22.44 67.82
CA SER A 240 -7.38 -23.24 68.88
C SER A 240 -8.47 -23.92 69.70
N ARG A 241 -8.58 -25.26 69.59
CA ARG A 241 -9.36 -26.10 70.51
C ARG A 241 -8.77 -26.02 71.92
N PRO A 242 -9.55 -25.68 72.97
CA PRO A 242 -9.14 -25.90 74.35
C PRO A 242 -9.39 -27.37 74.73
N GLU A 243 -8.37 -28.04 75.26
CA GLU A 243 -8.52 -29.21 76.14
C GLU A 243 -8.63 -28.75 77.60
#